data_AF-O52609-F1
#
_entry.id   AF-O52609-F1
#
_cell.length_a   1.000
_cell.length_b   1.000
_cell.length_c   1.000
_cell.angle_alpha   90.00
_cell.angle_beta   90.00
_cell.angle_gamma   90.00
#
_symmetry.space_group_name_H-M   'P 1'
#
loop_
_entity.id
_entity.type
_entity.pdbx_description
1 polymer ?
#
loop_
_entity_poly.entity_id
_entity_poly.type
_entity_poly.pdbx_seq_one_letter_code
_entity_poly.pdbx_strand_id
1 'polypeptide(L)'
;GAPGYIAGKTGLMFNNLTLNSNASMDYGKDLDLTIQGHFTNNQGVMNLFVQDGRVSTLNAGHQASMIFNNLVDNTTGFYKHPIMINNAQNLTKNKEHVLVKGRNIDYNLVGVQGASYD
;
A
#
# COMPACT_ATOMS: atom_id res chain seq x y z
N GLY A 1 -1.29 17.36 0.62
CA GLY A 1 -0.26 17.81 1.58
C GLY A 1 1.10 17.48 1.02
N ALA A 2 2.13 18.27 1.32
CA ALA A 2 3.47 18.09 0.77
C ALA A 2 4.06 16.70 1.08
N PRO A 3 4.75 16.05 0.12
CA PRO A 3 5.45 14.80 0.37
C PRO A 3 6.65 15.07 1.27
N GLY A 4 6.60 14.55 2.49
CA GLY A 4 7.64 14.71 3.49
C GLY A 4 7.33 15.80 4.50
N TYR A 5 6.85 15.35 5.66
CA TYR A 5 6.68 16.12 6.90
C TYR A 5 5.40 16.97 7.00
N ILE A 6 4.33 16.34 7.47
CA ILE A 6 3.26 17.05 8.16
C ILE A 6 3.65 17.06 9.64
N ALA A 7 3.91 18.25 10.19
CA ALA A 7 4.15 18.40 11.62
C ALA A 7 2.86 18.06 12.39
N GLY A 8 2.92 17.03 13.25
CA GLY A 8 1.78 16.55 14.03
C GLY A 8 1.05 15.37 13.39
N LYS A 9 0.46 14.50 14.22
CA LYS A 9 -0.34 13.37 13.76
C LYS A 9 -1.60 13.90 13.05
N THR A 10 -1.70 13.66 11.74
CA THR A 10 -2.95 13.93 11.02
C THR A 10 -3.85 12.72 11.17
N GLY A 11 -5.02 12.89 11.77
CA GLY A 11 -6.04 11.84 11.86
C GLY A 11 -6.91 11.82 10.61
N LEU A 12 -6.91 10.72 9.87
CA LEU A 12 -7.87 10.46 8.79
C LEU A 12 -8.69 9.22 9.12
N MET A 13 -10.01 9.36 9.05
CA MET A 13 -10.94 8.27 9.32
C MET A 13 -11.82 8.03 8.11
N PHE A 14 -11.86 6.80 7.65
CA PHE A 14 -12.70 6.37 6.54
C PHE A 14 -13.53 5.15 6.94
N ASN A 15 -14.75 5.07 6.42
CA ASN A 15 -15.46 3.80 6.44
C ASN A 15 -14.80 2.84 5.45
N ASN A 16 -14.67 3.24 4.19
CA ASN A 16 -13.94 2.48 3.17
C ASN A 16 -12.92 3.38 2.46
N LEU A 17 -11.78 2.82 2.06
CA LEU A 17 -10.76 3.51 1.29
C LEU A 17 -10.38 2.69 0.05
N THR A 18 -10.46 3.33 -1.12
CA THR A 18 -10.08 2.72 -2.40
C THR A 18 -8.98 3.55 -3.06
N LEU A 19 -7.85 2.91 -3.33
CA LEU A 19 -6.83 3.41 -4.25
C LEU A 19 -7.16 2.90 -5.64
N ASN A 20 -7.58 3.79 -6.54
CA ASN A 20 -7.85 3.43 -7.93
C ASN A 20 -6.55 3.32 -8.76
N SER A 21 -6.68 2.86 -10.00
CA SER A 21 -5.54 2.67 -10.88
C SER A 21 -4.73 3.97 -11.01
N ASN A 22 -3.41 3.84 -10.88
CA ASN A 22 -2.45 4.96 -10.90
C ASN A 22 -2.56 5.96 -9.73
N ALA A 23 -3.44 5.72 -8.76
CA ALA A 23 -3.39 6.45 -7.49
C ALA A 23 -2.14 6.05 -6.69
N SER A 24 -1.61 7.00 -5.95
CA SER A 24 -0.48 6.80 -5.04
C SER A 24 -0.89 7.23 -3.64
N MET A 25 -0.54 6.43 -2.64
CA MET A 25 -0.75 6.72 -1.23
C MET A 25 0.57 6.71 -0.50
N ASP A 26 0.95 7.85 0.07
CA ASP A 26 2.12 7.98 0.92
C ASP A 26 1.70 7.75 2.38
N TYR A 27 2.30 6.75 3.03
CA TYR A 27 1.92 6.33 4.38
C TYR A 27 3.12 6.15 5.30
N GLY A 28 3.01 6.72 6.50
CA GLY A 28 4.05 6.71 7.53
C GLY A 28 3.46 7.02 8.91
N LYS A 29 4.34 7.05 9.92
CA LYS A 29 3.97 7.17 11.34
C LYS A 29 3.26 8.47 11.71
N ASP A 30 3.43 9.51 10.88
CA ASP A 30 2.85 10.84 11.10
C ASP A 30 1.40 10.94 10.59
N LEU A 31 0.90 9.89 9.90
CA LEU A 31 -0.50 9.75 9.52
C LEU A 31 -1.18 8.69 10.39
N ASP A 32 -2.16 9.12 11.19
CA ASP A 32 -3.04 8.21 11.91
C ASP A 32 -4.26 7.89 11.04
N LEU A 33 -4.17 6.78 10.32
CA LEU A 33 -5.21 6.34 9.39
C LEU A 33 -6.05 5.23 10.00
N THR A 34 -7.35 5.49 10.15
CA THR A 34 -8.33 4.50 10.58
C THR A 34 -9.26 4.16 9.42
N ILE A 35 -9.34 2.86 9.07
CA ILE A 35 -10.29 2.34 8.08
C ILE A 35 -11.19 1.32 8.78
N GLN A 36 -12.45 1.68 9.04
CA GLN A 36 -13.37 0.82 9.81
C GLN A 36 -13.91 -0.36 8.99
N GLY A 37 -14.10 -0.15 7.70
CA GLY A 37 -14.61 -1.09 6.71
C GLY A 37 -13.49 -1.68 5.86
N HIS A 38 -13.65 -1.59 4.55
CA HIS A 38 -12.80 -2.22 3.55
C HIS A 38 -11.67 -1.31 3.08
N PHE A 39 -10.52 -1.92 2.81
CA PHE A 39 -9.46 -1.30 2.03
C PHE A 39 -9.35 -2.00 0.67
N THR A 40 -9.28 -1.23 -0.41
CA THR A 40 -9.10 -1.76 -1.76
C THR A 40 -7.95 -1.03 -2.44
N ASN A 41 -6.88 -1.74 -2.77
CA ASN A 41 -5.88 -1.27 -3.71
C ASN A 41 -6.21 -1.85 -5.10
N ASN A 42 -6.83 -1.04 -5.95
CA ASN A 42 -7.15 -1.38 -7.33
C ASN A 42 -6.09 -0.82 -8.28
N GLN A 43 -4.94 -1.51 -8.39
CA GLN A 43 -3.84 -1.14 -9.29
C GLN A 43 -3.22 0.24 -8.99
N GLY A 44 -3.39 0.72 -7.76
CA GLY A 44 -2.68 1.84 -7.19
C GLY A 44 -1.36 1.40 -6.52
N VAL A 45 -0.66 2.35 -5.91
CA VAL A 45 0.62 2.11 -5.23
C VAL A 45 0.56 2.66 -3.82
N MET A 46 0.93 1.85 -2.82
CA MET A 46 1.17 2.30 -1.46
C MET A 46 2.67 2.50 -1.23
N ASN A 47 3.08 3.73 -0.97
CA ASN A 47 4.44 4.10 -0.60
C ASN A 47 4.56 4.14 0.92
N LEU A 48 5.22 3.14 1.50
CA LEU A 48 5.46 3.04 2.93
C LEU A 48 6.80 3.67 3.27
N PHE A 49 6.80 4.67 4.15
CA PHE A 49 8.04 5.32 4.61
C PHE A 49 8.62 4.58 5.82
N VAL A 50 9.90 4.25 5.74
CA VAL A 50 10.66 3.75 6.89
C VAL A 50 10.98 4.91 7.83
N GLN A 51 10.45 4.84 9.04
CA GLN A 51 10.67 5.82 10.12
C GLN A 51 10.99 5.06 11.41
N ASP A 52 12.02 5.51 12.14
CA ASP A 52 12.48 4.87 13.37
C ASP A 52 12.76 3.35 13.21
N GLY A 53 13.27 2.99 12.03
CA GLY A 53 13.64 1.62 11.66
C GLY A 53 12.47 0.66 11.41
N ARG A 54 11.24 1.16 11.22
CA ARG A 54 10.04 0.38 10.92
C ARG A 54 9.15 1.10 9.91
N VAL A 55 8.12 0.40 9.42
CA VAL A 55 7.00 1.00 8.67
C VAL A 55 5.73 0.97 9.51
N SER A 56 4.77 1.84 9.18
CA SER A 56 3.43 1.79 9.77
C SER A 56 2.59 0.71 9.10
N THR A 57 1.84 -0.04 9.90
CA THR A 57 0.90 -1.04 9.40
C THR A 57 -0.41 -0.39 8.97
N LEU A 58 -0.84 -0.62 7.72
CA LEU A 58 -2.18 -0.24 7.29
C LEU A 58 -3.19 -1.25 7.85
N ASN A 59 -4.15 -0.76 8.64
CA ASN A 59 -5.17 -1.59 9.26
C ASN A 59 -6.54 -1.36 8.60
N ALA A 60 -7.10 -2.41 8.02
CA ALA A 60 -8.48 -2.46 7.55
C ALA A 60 -9.35 -3.20 8.59
N GLY A 61 -10.45 -2.59 9.02
CA GLY A 61 -11.35 -3.20 10.01
C GLY A 61 -12.11 -4.43 9.49
N HIS A 62 -12.20 -4.57 8.16
CA HIS A 62 -12.77 -5.73 7.47
C HIS A 62 -11.74 -6.33 6.47
N GLN A 63 -12.08 -6.43 5.19
CA GLN A 63 -11.21 -7.03 4.17
C GLN A 63 -10.28 -5.99 3.56
N ALA A 64 -9.04 -6.42 3.29
CA ALA A 64 -8.12 -5.73 2.39
C ALA A 64 -8.12 -6.46 1.03
N SER A 65 -8.25 -5.73 -0.08
CA SER A 65 -8.20 -6.31 -1.42
C SER A 65 -7.03 -5.72 -2.20
N MET A 66 -6.18 -6.58 -2.74
CA MET A 66 -5.04 -6.25 -3.58
C MET A 66 -5.34 -6.71 -5.00
N ILE A 67 -5.59 -5.76 -5.90
CA ILE A 67 -5.92 -6.03 -7.31
C ILE A 67 -4.75 -5.54 -8.17
N PHE A 68 -4.20 -6.44 -8.96
CA PHE A 68 -3.02 -6.20 -9.81
C PHE A 68 -3.27 -6.70 -11.23
N ASN A 69 -2.39 -6.30 -12.14
CA ASN A 69 -2.40 -6.72 -13.53
C ASN A 69 -1.02 -7.24 -13.92
N ASN A 70 -0.94 -7.83 -15.12
CA ASN A 70 0.29 -8.35 -15.71
C ASN A 70 0.92 -7.37 -16.72
N LEU A 71 0.66 -6.07 -16.58
CA LEU A 71 1.37 -5.06 -17.37
C LEU A 71 2.79 -4.91 -16.85
N VAL A 72 3.74 -5.10 -17.76
CA VAL A 72 5.15 -4.81 -17.54
C VAL A 72 5.34 -3.31 -17.70
N ASP A 73 5.89 -2.68 -16.67
CA ASP A 73 6.31 -1.29 -16.71
C ASP A 73 7.57 -1.18 -17.57
N ASN A 74 7.51 -0.37 -18.62
CA ASN A 74 8.58 -0.25 -19.62
C ASN A 74 9.87 0.40 -19.06
N THR A 75 9.79 1.12 -17.94
CA THR A 75 10.94 1.76 -17.31
C THR A 75 11.72 0.77 -16.45
N THR A 76 11.02 -0.09 -15.73
CA THR A 76 11.63 -1.07 -14.82
C THR A 76 11.83 -2.45 -15.45
N GLY A 77 11.12 -2.75 -16.54
CA GLY A 77 11.07 -4.09 -17.14
C GLY A 77 10.36 -5.12 -16.25
N PHE A 78 9.58 -4.68 -15.25
CA PHE A 78 8.91 -5.53 -14.28
C PHE A 78 7.44 -5.15 -14.09
N TYR A 79 6.64 -6.01 -13.46
CA TYR A 79 5.24 -5.69 -13.15
C TYR A 79 5.13 -4.50 -12.19
N LYS A 80 4.03 -3.76 -12.28
CA LYS A 80 3.77 -2.63 -11.37
C LYS A 80 3.56 -3.13 -9.93
N HIS A 81 4.32 -2.57 -9.00
CA HIS A 81 4.28 -2.96 -7.59
C HIS A 81 3.08 -2.34 -6.87
N PRO A 82 2.26 -3.13 -6.14
CA PRO A 82 1.15 -2.58 -5.35
C PRO A 82 1.62 -1.89 -4.06
N ILE A 83 2.83 -2.22 -3.58
CA ILE A 83 3.44 -1.67 -2.36
C ILE A 83 4.92 -1.39 -2.63
N MET A 84 5.39 -0.20 -2.26
CA MET A 84 6.80 0.19 -2.26
C MET A 84 7.23 0.57 -0.85
N ILE A 85 8.34 0.03 -0.37
CA ILE A 85 8.95 0.44 0.90
C ILE A 85 10.12 1.38 0.59
N ASN A 86 9.91 2.66 0.86
CA ASN A 86 10.93 3.67 0.62
C ASN A 86 11.96 3.66 1.73
N ASN A 87 13.23 3.71 1.35
CA ASN A 87 14.37 3.61 2.27
C ASN A 87 14.42 2.28 3.05
N ALA A 88 14.09 1.16 2.39
CA ALA A 88 14.09 -0.18 3.00
C ALA A 88 15.44 -0.57 3.64
N GLN A 89 16.56 0.00 3.21
CA GLN A 89 17.87 -0.20 3.84
C GLN A 89 17.93 0.22 5.31
N ASN A 90 17.02 1.11 5.74
CA ASN A 90 16.94 1.61 7.12
C ASN A 90 16.06 0.73 8.02
N LEU A 91 15.47 -0.36 7.50
CA LEU A 91 14.65 -1.26 8.31
C LEU A 91 15.50 -1.96 9.37
N THR A 92 14.94 -2.10 10.57
CA THR A 92 15.51 -2.95 11.62
C THR A 92 15.57 -4.38 11.11
N LYS A 93 16.79 -4.93 10.97
CA LYS A 93 16.99 -6.30 10.50
C LYS A 93 16.49 -7.32 11.52
N ASN A 94 16.22 -8.53 11.05
CA ASN A 94 15.85 -9.69 11.87
C ASN A 94 14.60 -9.43 12.72
N LYS A 95 13.69 -8.60 12.22
CA LYS A 95 12.44 -8.26 12.86
C LYS A 95 11.31 -8.27 11.83
N GLU A 96 10.16 -8.76 12.25
CA GLU A 96 8.94 -8.69 11.46
C GLU A 96 8.47 -7.23 11.32
N HIS A 97 8.12 -6.85 10.08
CA HIS A 97 7.50 -5.56 9.76
C HIS A 97 6.17 -5.83 9.06
N VAL A 98 5.06 -5.69 9.79
CA VAL A 98 3.71 -5.94 9.26
C VAL A 98 3.28 -4.76 8.39
N LEU A 99 3.03 -4.99 7.10
CA LEU A 99 2.67 -3.93 6.15
C LEU A 99 1.17 -3.65 6.13
N VAL A 100 0.36 -4.72 6.06
CA VAL A 100 -1.09 -4.65 5.92
C VAL A 100 -1.72 -5.67 6.85
N LYS A 101 -2.79 -5.26 7.55
CA LYS A 101 -3.60 -6.13 8.38
C LYS A 101 -5.08 -5.93 8.04
N GLY A 102 -5.77 -7.03 7.81
CA GLY A 102 -7.23 -7.09 7.65
C GLY A 102 -7.73 -8.42 8.21
N ARG A 103 -9.05 -8.61 8.25
CA ARG A 103 -9.63 -9.92 8.59
C ARG A 103 -9.25 -10.97 7.56
N ASN A 104 -9.34 -10.59 6.29
CA ASN A 104 -8.88 -11.34 5.13
C ASN A 104 -8.09 -10.38 4.22
N ILE A 105 -7.14 -10.93 3.46
CA ILE A 105 -6.42 -10.20 2.42
C ILE A 105 -6.63 -10.96 1.12
N ASP A 106 -7.41 -10.38 0.22
CA ASP A 106 -7.77 -10.98 -1.05
C ASP A 106 -6.83 -10.48 -2.14
N TYR A 107 -6.37 -11.40 -2.99
CA TYR A 107 -5.45 -11.12 -4.09
C TYR A 107 -6.15 -11.45 -5.41
N ASN A 108 -6.28 -10.46 -6.29
CA ASN A 108 -7.02 -10.61 -7.54
C ASN A 108 -6.16 -10.13 -8.71
N LEU A 109 -5.91 -11.03 -9.66
CA LEU A 109 -5.34 -10.66 -10.96
C LEU A 109 -6.49 -10.21 -11.86
N VAL A 110 -6.44 -8.96 -12.33
CA VAL A 110 -7.28 -8.52 -13.44
C VAL A 110 -6.47 -8.61 -14.72
N GLY A 111 -7.02 -9.38 -15.66
CA GLY A 111 -6.43 -9.59 -16.96
C GLY A 111 -6.35 -8.32 -17.78
N VAL A 112 -5.24 -8.15 -18.49
CA VAL A 112 -5.18 -7.23 -19.62
C VAL A 112 -5.22 -8.04 -20.90
N GLN A 113 -5.94 -7.52 -21.88
CA GLN A 113 -6.13 -8.17 -23.17
C GLN A 113 -4.78 -8.53 -23.80
N GLY A 114 -4.57 -9.82 -24.11
CA GLY A 114 -3.34 -10.32 -24.73
C GLY A 114 -2.24 -10.83 -23.78
N ALA A 115 -2.46 -10.79 -22.47
CA ALA A 115 -1.48 -11.29 -21.51
C ALA A 115 -1.87 -12.68 -20.97
N SER A 116 -0.89 -13.57 -20.82
CA SER A 116 -1.07 -14.94 -20.31
C SER A 116 -1.52 -14.92 -18.84
N TYR A 117 -2.40 -15.85 -18.49
CA TYR A 117 -2.85 -16.09 -17.12
C TYR A 117 -2.18 -17.36 -16.61
N ASP A 118 -1.69 -17.30 -15.37
CA ASP A 118 -1.27 -18.48 -14.59
C ASP A 118 -2.43 -19.01 -13.75
#